data_AF-A0A5B7YBW3-F1
#
_entry.id   AF-A0A5B7YBW3-F1
#
_cell.length_a   1.000
_cell.length_b   1.000
_cell.length_c   1.000
_cell.angle_alpha   90.00
_cell.angle_beta   90.00
_cell.angle_gamma   90.00
#
_symmetry.space_group_name_H-M   'P 1'
#
loop_
_entity.id
_entity.type
_entity.pdbx_description
1 polymer ?
#
loop_
_entity_poly.entity_id
_entity_poly.type
_entity_poly.pdbx_seq_one_letter_code
_entity_poly.pdbx_strand_id
1 'polypeptide(L)'
;MKHIFKSVVAKVFNRKTRDNKIKDDENQLVFIHIGKCGGSSLWDAINNSSLVRKQFTRLHKVHMGKPPILEKSKYLIVIRNPISRTVSAFNWRYKLVVEDEVQRHRFEGEWEILSKYKTLNTMAEALYKNNELNEKVAREFQSIHHLKENIGFYLQDLLEHLTPEQLFGVLSTETLSEDVRHQLGVTSLKRTYENGKYVNNDKKYLSELAYENLRKYLLTDYQCLEKLIGLKSLTVCDKKRLLQ
;
A
#
# COMPACT_ATOMS: atom_id res chain seq x y z
N MET A 1 -44.54 15.04 14.17
CA MET A 1 -44.14 13.64 14.43
C MET A 1 -42.69 13.47 14.00
N LYS A 2 -41.77 13.56 14.98
CA LYS A 2 -40.34 13.29 14.84
C LYS A 2 -40.10 11.86 15.34
N HIS A 3 -39.77 10.92 14.47
CA HIS A 3 -39.24 9.60 14.84
C HIS A 3 -38.05 9.28 13.92
N ILE A 4 -36.83 9.48 14.42
CA ILE A 4 -35.94 8.44 14.94
C ILE A 4 -35.54 7.44 13.84
N PHE A 5 -34.53 7.83 13.06
CA PHE A 5 -33.59 6.88 12.47
C PHE A 5 -32.24 7.13 13.13
N LYS A 6 -32.04 6.53 14.31
CA LYS A 6 -30.73 6.38 14.92
C LYS A 6 -30.40 4.89 14.97
N SER A 7 -29.17 4.57 14.56
CA SER A 7 -28.39 3.43 15.05
C SER A 7 -28.78 2.02 14.58
N VAL A 8 -28.38 1.66 13.34
CA VAL A 8 -28.08 0.25 12.99
C VAL A 8 -26.91 0.16 12.01
N VAL A 9 -25.75 0.80 12.26
CA VAL A 9 -24.49 0.45 11.57
C VAL A 9 -23.31 0.77 12.48
N ALA A 10 -22.95 -0.14 13.39
CA ALA A 10 -21.63 -0.12 14.05
C ALA A 10 -21.44 -1.41 14.88
N LYS A 11 -21.44 -2.60 14.25
CA LYS A 11 -21.17 -3.84 14.98
C LYS A 11 -20.55 -4.98 14.16
N VAL A 12 -19.58 -4.68 13.29
CA VAL A 12 -18.65 -5.69 12.72
C VAL A 12 -17.39 -4.88 12.33
N PHE A 13 -16.23 -4.96 12.98
CA PHE A 13 -15.24 -6.03 12.98
C PHE A 13 -14.28 -5.81 14.15
N ASN A 14 -14.32 -6.68 15.17
CA ASN A 14 -13.35 -6.65 16.26
C ASN A 14 -12.37 -7.82 16.12
N ARG A 15 -11.48 -7.74 15.13
CA ARG A 15 -10.34 -8.66 15.01
C ARG A 15 -9.27 -8.20 15.98
N LYS A 16 -9.17 -8.88 17.14
CA LYS A 16 -8.14 -8.67 18.17
C LYS A 16 -6.75 -8.92 17.58
N THR A 17 -6.08 -7.88 17.08
CA THR A 17 -4.62 -7.88 16.93
C THR A 17 -4.00 -7.52 18.29
N ARG A 18 -2.86 -8.14 18.58
CA ARG A 18 -2.17 -8.12 19.88
C ARG A 18 -1.41 -6.82 20.19
N ASP A 19 -1.65 -5.77 19.43
CA ASP A 19 -1.03 -4.46 19.66
C ASP A 19 -1.88 -3.65 20.64
N ASN A 20 -1.21 -2.96 21.57
CA ASN A 20 -1.82 -1.95 22.43
C ASN A 20 -2.90 -1.19 21.67
N LYS A 21 -4.17 -1.33 22.10
CA LYS A 21 -5.34 -0.76 21.43
C LYS A 21 -5.02 0.69 21.03
N ILE A 22 -4.86 0.92 19.74
CA ILE A 22 -4.74 2.25 19.16
C ILE A 22 -5.98 3.02 19.64
N LYS A 23 -5.76 4.12 20.37
CA LYS A 23 -6.85 4.91 20.95
C LYS A 23 -7.42 5.83 19.88
N ASP A 24 -8.71 6.08 19.88
CA ASP A 24 -9.28 7.08 18.98
C ASP A 24 -9.17 8.47 19.62
N ASP A 25 -8.22 9.28 19.14
CA ASP A 25 -7.80 10.55 19.73
C ASP A 25 -7.37 11.54 18.64
N GLU A 26 -7.69 12.82 18.79
CA GLU A 26 -7.35 13.88 17.83
C GLU A 26 -5.84 14.18 17.77
N ASN A 27 -5.10 13.89 18.85
CA ASN A 27 -3.65 14.07 18.91
C ASN A 27 -2.88 12.84 18.41
N GLN A 28 -3.55 11.96 17.67
CA GLN A 28 -2.98 10.73 17.16
C GLN A 28 -2.88 10.72 15.64
N LEU A 29 -1.71 10.33 15.14
CA LEU A 29 -1.44 10.08 13.74
C LEU A 29 -1.27 8.58 13.49
N VAL A 30 -2.07 8.04 12.58
CA VAL A 30 -1.95 6.67 12.06
C VAL A 30 -1.30 6.71 10.69
N PHE A 31 -0.06 6.25 10.62
CA PHE A 31 0.67 6.05 9.37
C PHE A 31 0.35 4.68 8.76
N ILE A 32 -0.25 4.67 7.57
CA ILE A 32 -0.56 3.46 6.82
C ILE A 32 0.62 3.14 5.90
N HIS A 33 1.41 2.14 6.28
CA HIS A 33 2.56 1.67 5.52
C HIS A 33 2.15 0.55 4.56
N ILE A 34 1.77 0.94 3.34
CA ILE A 34 1.58 0.02 2.22
C ILE A 34 2.95 -0.46 1.73
N GLY A 35 3.13 -1.78 1.67
CA GLY A 35 4.38 -2.38 1.21
C GLY A 35 4.83 -1.85 -0.15
N LYS A 36 6.13 -1.55 -0.25
CA LYS A 36 6.82 -1.05 -1.47
C LYS A 36 6.43 0.37 -1.93
N CYS A 37 5.79 1.14 -1.06
CA CYS A 37 5.49 2.56 -1.27
C CYS A 37 6.48 3.50 -0.53
N GLY A 38 7.71 3.06 -0.23
CA GLY A 38 8.70 3.90 0.46
C GLY A 38 8.43 4.16 1.95
N GLY A 39 7.57 3.36 2.59
CA GLY A 39 7.12 3.63 3.95
C GLY A 39 8.18 3.53 5.04
N SER A 40 9.28 2.79 4.85
CA SER A 40 10.41 2.83 5.79
C SER A 40 11.05 4.22 5.85
N SER A 41 11.38 4.80 4.70
CA SER A 41 11.94 6.16 4.60
C SER A 41 10.97 7.20 5.13
N LEU A 42 9.67 7.06 4.84
CA LEU A 42 8.66 7.97 5.35
C LEU A 42 8.49 7.86 6.87
N TRP A 43 8.53 6.66 7.44
CA TRP A 43 8.47 6.49 8.89
C TRP A 43 9.63 7.20 9.61
N ASP A 44 10.84 7.11 9.05
CA ASP A 44 11.99 7.84 9.57
C ASP A 44 11.76 9.36 9.48
N ALA A 45 11.19 9.86 8.38
CA ALA A 45 10.85 11.28 8.23
C ALA A 45 9.76 11.75 9.20
N ILE A 46 8.69 10.97 9.39
CA ILE A 46 7.62 11.25 10.36
C ILE A 46 8.22 11.40 11.76
N ASN A 47 9.07 10.45 12.16
CA ASN A 47 9.69 10.50 13.47
C ASN A 47 10.60 11.72 13.66
N ASN A 48 11.21 12.24 12.60
CA ASN A 48 12.11 13.40 12.67
C ASN A 48 11.41 14.75 12.39
N SER A 49 10.13 14.75 12.04
CA SER A 49 9.40 15.96 11.72
C SER A 49 9.00 16.73 13.00
N SER A 50 9.52 17.94 13.15
CA SER A 50 9.10 18.86 14.22
C SER A 50 7.65 19.32 14.04
N LEU A 51 7.15 19.41 12.79
CA LEU A 51 5.75 19.74 12.50
C LEU A 51 4.81 18.66 13.01
N VAL A 52 5.10 17.39 12.70
CA VAL A 52 4.31 16.25 13.18
C VAL A 52 4.31 16.19 14.70
N ARG A 53 5.49 16.31 15.34
CA ARG A 53 5.61 16.24 16.82
C ARG A 53 4.91 17.39 17.55
N LYS A 54 4.73 18.55 16.92
CA LYS A 54 3.95 19.66 17.50
C LYS A 54 2.45 19.38 17.48
N GLN A 55 1.97 18.64 16.49
CA GLN A 55 0.55 18.38 16.29
C GLN A 55 0.07 17.07 16.91
N PHE A 56 0.94 16.05 16.97
CA PHE A 56 0.58 14.71 17.40
C PHE A 56 1.49 14.23 18.53
N THR A 57 0.88 13.83 19.64
CA THR A 57 1.58 13.25 20.79
C THR A 57 1.72 11.74 20.67
N ARG A 58 0.94 11.10 19.79
CA ARG A 58 0.95 9.65 19.54
C ARG A 58 1.09 9.35 18.06
N LEU A 59 2.04 8.48 17.73
CA LEU A 59 2.30 8.03 16.36
C LEU A 59 2.15 6.51 16.30
N HIS A 60 1.31 6.02 15.39
CA HIS A 60 1.14 4.59 15.15
C HIS A 60 1.46 4.27 13.70
N LYS A 61 2.20 3.18 13.47
CA LYS A 61 2.45 2.64 12.14
C LYS A 61 1.67 1.34 11.97
N VAL A 62 0.84 1.28 10.94
CA VAL A 62 0.18 0.04 10.51
C VAL A 62 0.96 -0.54 9.33
N HIS A 63 1.46 -1.76 9.48
CA HIS A 63 2.13 -2.52 8.44
C HIS A 63 1.80 -4.01 8.61
N MET A 64 1.50 -4.73 7.52
CA MET A 64 1.07 -6.13 7.54
C MET A 64 -0.24 -6.35 8.31
N GLY A 65 -1.22 -5.47 8.11
CA GLY A 65 -2.53 -5.54 8.76
C GLY A 65 -3.51 -4.50 8.24
N LYS A 66 -4.81 -4.78 8.40
CA LYS A 66 -5.88 -3.83 8.09
C LYS A 66 -5.78 -2.61 9.02
N PRO A 67 -5.76 -1.37 8.51
CA PRO A 67 -5.79 -0.17 9.35
C PRO A 67 -7.05 -0.14 10.22
N PRO A 68 -6.96 0.37 11.46
CA PRO A 68 -8.16 0.61 12.26
C PRO A 68 -9.00 1.71 11.61
N ILE A 69 -10.32 1.61 11.76
CA ILE A 69 -11.27 2.67 11.41
C ILE A 69 -11.56 3.44 12.70
N LEU A 70 -10.99 4.63 12.78
CA LEU A 70 -11.08 5.57 13.91
C LEU A 70 -11.74 6.86 13.42
N GLU A 71 -12.53 7.52 14.27
CA GLU A 71 -13.32 8.71 13.91
C GLU A 71 -12.55 10.01 14.13
N LYS A 72 -11.72 10.10 15.18
CA LYS A 72 -11.03 11.33 15.59
C LYS A 72 -9.59 11.42 15.11
N SER A 73 -8.91 10.28 15.03
CA SER A 73 -7.51 10.22 14.62
C SER A 73 -7.27 10.68 13.18
N LYS A 74 -6.05 11.15 12.92
CA LYS A 74 -5.60 11.53 11.59
C LYS A 74 -4.84 10.40 10.91
N TYR A 75 -4.91 10.34 9.59
CA TYR A 75 -4.21 9.36 8.76
C TYR A 75 -3.17 10.02 7.87
N LEU A 76 -2.02 9.35 7.78
CA LEU A 76 -0.98 9.63 6.81
C LEU A 76 -0.80 8.38 5.95
N ILE A 77 -0.96 8.52 4.64
CA ILE A 77 -0.98 7.40 3.71
C ILE A 77 0.09 7.62 2.65
N VAL A 78 0.87 6.57 2.36
CA VAL A 78 1.80 6.59 1.24
C VAL A 78 1.37 5.60 0.17
N ILE A 79 1.23 6.11 -1.04
CA ILE A 79 0.72 5.39 -2.21
C ILE A 79 1.78 5.32 -3.31
N ARG A 80 1.46 4.56 -4.36
CA ARG A 80 2.28 4.35 -5.54
C ARG A 80 1.39 3.86 -6.67
N ASN A 81 1.78 4.07 -7.92
CA ASN A 81 1.14 3.42 -9.06
C ASN A 81 1.02 1.89 -8.81
N PRO A 82 -0.18 1.28 -8.95
CA PRO A 82 -0.41 -0.12 -8.59
C PRO A 82 0.50 -1.12 -9.31
N ILE A 83 0.74 -0.93 -10.61
CA ILE A 83 1.62 -1.81 -11.40
C ILE A 83 3.07 -1.64 -10.94
N SER A 84 3.54 -0.40 -10.81
CA SER A 84 4.89 -0.09 -10.33
C SER A 84 5.17 -0.67 -8.94
N ARG A 85 4.17 -0.62 -8.04
CA ARG A 85 4.21 -1.26 -6.73
C ARG A 85 4.33 -2.78 -6.87
N THR A 86 3.50 -3.39 -7.71
CA THR A 86 3.45 -4.84 -7.95
C THR A 86 4.79 -5.36 -8.50
N VAL A 87 5.38 -4.69 -9.49
CA VAL A 87 6.73 -4.98 -10.01
C VAL A 87 7.77 -4.93 -8.88
N SER A 88 7.72 -3.90 -8.04
CA SER A 88 8.64 -3.75 -6.91
C SER A 88 8.45 -4.83 -5.84
N ALA A 89 7.21 -5.26 -5.60
CA ALA A 89 6.84 -6.28 -4.64
C ALA A 89 7.30 -7.66 -5.10
N PHE A 90 6.99 -8.06 -6.34
CA PHE A 90 7.41 -9.34 -6.91
C PHE A 90 8.93 -9.47 -6.89
N ASN A 91 9.66 -8.49 -7.44
CA ASN A 91 11.12 -8.55 -7.50
C ASN A 91 11.78 -8.58 -6.12
N TRP A 92 11.18 -7.91 -5.13
CA TRP A 92 11.69 -7.96 -3.76
C TRP A 92 11.47 -9.34 -3.12
N ARG A 93 10.30 -9.96 -3.33
CA ARG A 93 10.05 -11.32 -2.86
C ARG A 93 10.94 -12.32 -3.58
N TYR A 94 11.05 -12.24 -4.90
CA TYR A 94 11.93 -13.09 -5.71
C TYR A 94 13.36 -13.05 -5.20
N LYS A 95 13.92 -11.85 -5.00
CA LYS A 95 15.27 -11.69 -4.44
C LYS A 95 15.42 -12.40 -3.08
N LEU A 96 14.54 -12.10 -2.10
CA LEU A 96 14.70 -12.62 -0.74
C LEU A 96 14.42 -14.12 -0.61
N VAL A 97 13.54 -14.66 -1.45
CA VAL A 97 13.05 -16.02 -1.33
C VAL A 97 13.82 -16.97 -2.24
N VAL A 98 14.12 -16.56 -3.48
CA VAL A 98 14.73 -17.40 -4.52
C VAL A 98 16.22 -17.10 -4.72
N GLU A 99 16.62 -15.83 -4.80
CA GLU A 99 18.03 -15.49 -5.12
C GLU A 99 18.93 -15.58 -3.89
N ASP A 100 18.55 -14.88 -2.82
CA ASP A 100 19.31 -14.81 -1.57
C ASP A 100 18.94 -15.97 -0.62
N GLU A 101 17.79 -16.62 -0.85
CA GLU A 101 17.15 -17.67 -0.03
C GLU A 101 16.97 -17.35 1.48
N VAL A 102 17.27 -16.13 1.93
CA VAL A 102 17.17 -15.69 3.34
C VAL A 102 15.76 -15.76 3.92
N GLN A 103 14.72 -15.87 3.08
CA GLN A 103 13.33 -16.03 3.50
C GLN A 103 12.61 -17.19 2.80
N ARG A 104 13.36 -18.17 2.30
CA ARG A 104 12.82 -19.31 1.55
C ARG A 104 11.61 -19.99 2.23
N HIS A 105 11.72 -20.24 3.53
CA HIS A 105 10.69 -20.96 4.30
C HIS A 105 9.80 -20.05 5.15
N ARG A 106 9.85 -18.73 4.94
CA ARG A 106 9.08 -17.78 5.76
C ARG A 106 7.58 -17.88 5.50
N PHE A 107 7.20 -18.16 4.25
CA PHE A 107 5.81 -18.31 3.82
C PHE A 107 5.71 -19.59 2.98
N GLU A 108 4.84 -20.50 3.41
CA GLU A 108 4.65 -21.80 2.76
C GLU A 108 4.21 -21.64 1.30
N GLY A 109 4.86 -22.38 0.39
CA GLY A 109 4.56 -22.37 -1.04
C GLY A 109 5.10 -21.17 -1.84
N GLU A 110 5.60 -20.11 -1.18
CA GLU A 110 6.00 -18.89 -1.87
C GLU A 110 7.24 -19.12 -2.76
N TRP A 111 8.19 -19.95 -2.33
CA TRP A 111 9.39 -20.28 -3.11
C TRP A 111 9.05 -21.03 -4.39
N GLU A 112 8.16 -22.02 -4.31
CA GLU A 112 7.72 -22.83 -5.45
C GLU A 112 7.03 -21.97 -6.49
N ILE A 113 6.17 -21.05 -6.04
CA ILE A 113 5.43 -20.14 -6.93
C ILE A 113 6.37 -19.12 -7.58
N LEU A 114 7.26 -18.49 -6.81
CA LEU A 114 8.23 -17.55 -7.37
C LEU A 114 9.17 -18.24 -8.37
N SER A 115 9.63 -19.46 -8.05
CA SER A 115 10.48 -20.28 -8.93
C SER A 115 9.75 -20.73 -10.21
N LYS A 116 8.45 -21.05 -10.10
CA LYS A 116 7.60 -21.42 -11.23
C LYS A 116 7.51 -20.29 -12.26
N TYR A 117 7.25 -19.06 -11.80
CA TYR A 117 7.02 -17.93 -12.69
C TYR A 117 8.29 -17.18 -13.10
N LYS A 118 9.29 -17.13 -12.23
CA LYS A 118 10.58 -16.42 -12.39
C LYS A 118 10.49 -14.89 -12.52
N THR A 119 9.48 -14.39 -13.23
CA THR A 119 9.25 -12.97 -13.49
C THR A 119 7.78 -12.61 -13.26
N LEU A 120 7.52 -11.34 -12.98
CA LEU A 120 6.15 -10.84 -12.91
C LEU A 120 5.47 -10.90 -14.28
N ASN A 121 6.21 -10.71 -15.38
CA ASN A 121 5.67 -10.79 -16.74
C ASN A 121 4.97 -12.14 -16.98
N THR A 122 5.68 -13.24 -16.73
CA THR A 122 5.15 -14.60 -16.93
C THR A 122 3.94 -14.88 -16.05
N MET A 123 3.95 -14.40 -14.79
CA MET A 123 2.78 -14.53 -13.91
C MET A 123 1.59 -13.71 -14.40
N ALA A 124 1.83 -12.48 -14.84
CA ALA A 124 0.80 -11.56 -15.30
C ALA A 124 0.14 -12.02 -16.61
N GLU A 125 0.90 -12.52 -17.58
CA GLU A 125 0.33 -13.11 -18.80
C GLU A 125 -0.56 -14.32 -18.48
N ALA A 126 -0.21 -15.09 -17.46
CA ALA A 126 -0.97 -16.26 -17.04
C ALA A 126 -2.23 -15.94 -16.21
N LEU A 127 -2.43 -14.69 -15.77
CA LEU A 127 -3.59 -14.28 -14.96
C LEU A 127 -4.90 -14.43 -15.73
N TYR A 128 -4.88 -14.25 -17.05
CA TYR A 128 -6.07 -14.38 -17.89
C TYR A 128 -5.81 -15.31 -19.06
N LYS A 129 -6.81 -16.12 -19.41
CA LYS A 129 -6.82 -16.93 -20.64
C LYS A 129 -8.12 -16.65 -21.36
N ASN A 130 -8.05 -16.23 -22.63
CA ASN A 130 -9.23 -15.85 -23.39
C ASN A 130 -10.13 -14.83 -22.65
N ASN A 131 -9.50 -13.84 -22.00
CA ASN A 131 -10.15 -12.81 -21.18
C ASN A 131 -10.84 -13.29 -19.87
N GLU A 132 -10.80 -14.59 -19.56
CA GLU A 132 -11.29 -15.17 -18.30
C GLU A 132 -10.18 -15.25 -17.26
N LEU A 133 -10.52 -14.95 -16.00
CA LEU A 133 -9.56 -14.99 -14.90
C LEU A 133 -9.13 -16.44 -14.63
N ASN A 134 -7.83 -16.69 -14.63
CA ASN A 134 -7.27 -17.96 -14.20
C ASN A 134 -7.20 -17.99 -12.68
N GLU A 135 -8.24 -18.54 -12.05
CA GLU A 135 -8.40 -18.64 -10.59
C GLU A 135 -7.21 -19.27 -9.88
N LYS A 136 -6.52 -20.23 -10.52
CA LYS A 136 -5.31 -20.85 -9.94
C LYS A 136 -4.19 -19.83 -9.84
N VAL A 137 -3.91 -19.10 -10.92
CA VAL A 137 -2.84 -18.10 -10.97
C VAL A 137 -3.18 -16.91 -10.06
N ALA A 138 -4.46 -16.52 -9.99
CA ALA A 138 -4.93 -15.50 -9.05
C ALA A 138 -4.65 -15.91 -7.58
N ARG A 139 -4.95 -17.16 -7.19
CA ARG A 139 -4.62 -17.66 -5.85
C ARG A 139 -3.12 -17.69 -5.59
N GLU A 140 -2.33 -18.12 -6.56
CA GLU A 140 -0.85 -18.12 -6.46
C GLU A 140 -0.31 -16.69 -6.32
N PHE A 141 -0.82 -15.72 -7.08
CA PHE A 141 -0.50 -14.29 -6.94
C PHE A 141 -0.80 -13.79 -5.52
N GLN A 142 -1.99 -14.11 -4.98
CA GLN A 142 -2.42 -13.74 -3.62
C GLN A 142 -1.72 -14.51 -2.51
N SER A 143 -0.93 -15.55 -2.82
CA SER A 143 -0.10 -16.25 -1.83
C SER A 143 1.24 -15.55 -1.59
N ILE A 144 1.72 -14.76 -2.56
CA ILE A 144 2.96 -13.99 -2.42
C ILE A 144 2.69 -12.81 -1.48
N HIS A 145 3.42 -12.75 -0.36
CA HIS A 145 3.05 -11.93 0.80
C HIS A 145 2.83 -10.44 0.46
N HIS A 146 3.78 -9.81 -0.25
CA HIS A 146 3.64 -8.40 -0.64
C HIS A 146 2.67 -8.17 -1.80
N LEU A 147 2.32 -9.19 -2.58
CA LEU A 147 1.30 -9.04 -3.61
C LEU A 147 -0.10 -9.08 -3.00
N LYS A 148 -0.31 -9.97 -2.02
CA LYS A 148 -1.54 -10.08 -1.24
C LYS A 148 -1.92 -8.80 -0.51
N GLU A 149 -0.93 -8.16 0.14
CA GLU A 149 -1.14 -6.93 0.91
C GLU A 149 -1.09 -5.70 -0.01
N ASN A 150 -1.90 -5.70 -1.06
CA ASN A 150 -2.00 -4.63 -2.06
C ASN A 150 -2.68 -3.36 -1.54
N ILE A 151 -2.87 -2.34 -2.39
CA ILE A 151 -3.43 -1.07 -1.94
C ILE A 151 -4.87 -1.27 -1.45
N GLY A 152 -5.66 -2.08 -2.17
CA GLY A 152 -7.02 -2.45 -1.79
C GLY A 152 -7.09 -3.15 -0.43
N PHE A 153 -6.14 -4.03 -0.12
CA PHE A 153 -6.04 -4.67 1.18
C PHE A 153 -6.01 -3.63 2.31
N TYR A 154 -5.25 -2.54 2.19
CA TYR A 154 -5.19 -1.52 3.25
C TYR A 154 -6.36 -0.54 3.20
N LEU A 155 -6.78 -0.11 2.01
CA LEU A 155 -7.58 1.10 1.86
C LEU A 155 -9.06 0.86 1.60
N GLN A 156 -9.48 -0.29 1.05
CA GLN A 156 -10.86 -0.50 0.60
C GLN A 156 -11.88 -0.20 1.72
N ASP A 157 -11.78 -0.92 2.82
CA ASP A 157 -12.70 -0.77 3.97
C ASP A 157 -12.52 0.59 4.66
N LEU A 158 -11.27 1.07 4.77
CA LEU A 158 -10.99 2.36 5.41
C LEU A 158 -11.66 3.51 4.67
N LEU A 159 -11.58 3.53 3.34
CA LEU A 159 -12.11 4.60 2.51
C LEU A 159 -13.65 4.68 2.53
N GLU A 160 -14.35 3.64 2.99
CA GLU A 160 -15.81 3.70 3.21
C GLU A 160 -16.20 4.61 4.38
N HIS A 161 -15.27 4.83 5.31
CA HIS A 161 -15.50 5.59 6.53
C HIS A 161 -14.63 6.85 6.66
N LEU A 162 -13.60 6.97 5.82
CA LEU A 162 -12.63 8.05 5.88
C LEU A 162 -13.20 9.37 5.35
N THR A 163 -13.10 10.45 6.12
CA THR A 163 -13.44 11.81 5.68
C THR A 163 -12.19 12.63 5.29
N PRO A 164 -12.32 13.67 4.45
CA PRO A 164 -11.20 14.55 4.09
C PRO A 164 -10.50 15.20 5.29
N GLU A 165 -11.21 15.47 6.38
CA GLU A 165 -10.69 16.09 7.59
C GLU A 165 -9.77 15.13 8.35
N GLN A 166 -9.99 13.82 8.24
CA GLN A 166 -9.14 12.81 8.86
C GLN A 166 -7.82 12.62 8.11
N LEU A 167 -7.71 13.07 6.86
CA LEU A 167 -6.47 13.02 6.09
C LEU A 167 -5.51 14.14 6.53
N PHE A 168 -4.47 13.75 7.27
CA PHE A 168 -3.30 14.61 7.51
C PHE A 168 -2.47 14.74 6.23
N GLY A 169 -2.25 13.62 5.53
CA GLY A 169 -1.42 13.59 4.33
C GLY A 169 -1.64 12.37 3.45
N VAL A 170 -1.52 12.58 2.15
CA VAL A 170 -1.37 11.52 1.14
C VAL A 170 -0.09 11.84 0.37
N LEU A 171 0.86 10.92 0.37
CA LEU A 171 2.15 11.06 -0.29
C LEU A 171 2.29 9.99 -1.37
N SER A 172 3.02 10.27 -2.43
CA SER A 172 3.34 9.27 -3.45
C SER A 172 4.79 8.81 -3.34
N THR A 173 5.08 7.60 -3.82
CA THR A 173 6.47 7.14 -3.94
C THR A 173 7.22 7.91 -5.03
N GLU A 174 6.51 8.29 -6.08
CA GLU A 174 6.98 8.96 -7.28
C GLU A 174 7.54 10.36 -7.01
N THR A 175 7.01 11.04 -5.99
CA THR A 175 7.39 12.39 -5.54
C THR A 175 7.70 12.45 -4.05
N LEU A 176 8.03 11.32 -3.42
CA LEU A 176 8.10 11.17 -1.96
C LEU A 176 9.00 12.22 -1.29
N SER A 177 10.15 12.53 -1.87
CA SER A 177 11.08 13.53 -1.32
C SER A 177 10.46 14.93 -1.26
N GLU A 178 9.72 15.32 -2.30
CA GLU A 178 9.05 16.62 -2.36
C GLU A 178 7.82 16.66 -1.44
N ASP A 179 7.03 15.58 -1.44
CA ASP A 179 5.89 15.42 -0.54
C ASP A 179 6.31 15.49 0.93
N VAL A 180 7.39 14.80 1.31
CA VAL A 180 7.95 14.84 2.67
C VAL A 180 8.40 16.24 3.04
N ARG A 181 9.04 16.96 2.13
CA ARG A 181 9.47 18.34 2.37
C ARG A 181 8.27 19.25 2.60
N HIS A 182 7.25 19.15 1.76
CA HIS A 182 6.07 20.04 1.82
C HIS A 182 5.15 19.72 3.01
N GLN A 183 4.86 18.44 3.25
CA GLN A 183 3.89 18.04 4.27
C GLN A 183 4.52 17.86 5.65
N LEU A 184 5.78 17.42 5.74
CA LEU A 184 6.44 17.10 7.01
C LEU A 184 7.53 18.10 7.39
N GLY A 185 7.91 19.03 6.50
CA GLY A 185 8.97 19.99 6.76
C GLY A 185 10.36 19.37 6.91
N VAL A 186 10.56 18.14 6.42
CA VAL A 186 11.84 17.42 6.48
C VAL A 186 12.58 17.60 5.16
N THR A 187 13.77 18.21 5.20
CA THR A 187 14.54 18.56 4.00
C THR A 187 15.42 17.42 3.48
N SER A 188 15.82 16.48 4.34
CA SER A 188 16.67 15.35 4.00
C SER A 188 15.94 14.02 4.22
N LEU A 189 15.46 13.42 3.13
CA LEU A 189 14.87 12.08 3.18
C LEU A 189 15.95 11.02 3.04
N LYS A 190 16.27 10.31 4.12
CA LYS A 190 17.11 9.11 4.05
C LYS A 190 16.36 8.02 3.29
N ARG A 191 16.90 7.56 2.16
CA ARG A 191 16.30 6.48 1.38
C ARG A 191 16.75 5.13 1.93
N THR A 192 15.91 4.56 2.77
CA THR A 192 16.12 3.23 3.33
C THR A 192 15.71 2.22 2.25
N TYR A 193 16.68 1.53 1.64
CA TYR A 193 16.54 0.51 0.59
C TYR A 193 16.34 1.03 -0.86
N GLU A 194 17.41 1.53 -1.50
CA GLU A 194 17.45 1.83 -2.94
C GLU A 194 17.69 0.60 -3.83
N ASN A 195 17.13 -0.56 -3.47
CA ASN A 195 17.38 -1.80 -4.21
C ASN A 195 16.88 -1.75 -5.66
N GLY A 196 15.94 -0.85 -5.98
CA GLY A 196 15.42 -0.65 -7.33
C GLY A 196 16.47 -0.22 -8.35
N LYS A 197 17.59 0.38 -7.93
CA LYS A 197 18.71 0.75 -8.82
C LYS A 197 19.48 -0.47 -9.33
N TYR A 198 19.46 -1.57 -8.58
CA TYR A 198 20.21 -2.78 -8.89
C TYR A 198 19.34 -3.87 -9.54
N VAL A 199 18.03 -3.65 -9.67
CA VAL A 199 17.14 -4.56 -10.38
C VAL A 199 17.31 -4.32 -11.87
N ASN A 200 17.85 -5.32 -12.58
CA ASN A 200 17.98 -5.35 -14.04
C ASN A 200 16.64 -4.98 -14.71
N ASN A 201 16.70 -4.22 -15.80
CA ASN A 201 15.53 -3.80 -16.59
C ASN A 201 14.70 -5.01 -17.05
N ASP A 202 15.33 -6.14 -17.35
CA ASP A 202 14.63 -7.37 -17.74
C ASP A 202 13.66 -7.85 -16.65
N LYS A 203 13.99 -7.64 -15.37
CA LYS A 203 13.12 -7.99 -14.23
C LYS A 203 11.95 -7.01 -14.05
N LYS A 204 12.02 -5.83 -14.67
CA LYS A 204 10.96 -4.81 -14.64
C LYS A 204 10.10 -4.84 -15.90
N TYR A 205 10.52 -5.57 -16.93
CA TYR A 205 9.81 -5.68 -18.18
C TYR A 205 8.42 -6.31 -17.98
N LEU A 206 7.44 -5.75 -18.69
CA LEU A 206 6.09 -6.27 -18.85
C LEU A 206 5.75 -6.13 -20.34
N SER A 207 5.25 -7.20 -20.95
CA SER A 207 4.61 -7.16 -22.26
C SER A 207 3.30 -6.35 -22.17
N GLU A 208 2.76 -5.93 -23.31
CA GLU A 208 1.45 -5.26 -23.36
C GLU A 208 0.36 -6.13 -22.71
N LEU A 209 0.33 -7.43 -23.03
CA LEU A 209 -0.59 -8.39 -22.43
C LEU A 209 -0.43 -8.48 -20.91
N ALA A 210 0.80 -8.57 -20.40
CA ALA A 210 1.07 -8.60 -18.96
C ALA A 210 0.58 -7.32 -18.27
N TYR A 211 0.85 -6.17 -18.87
CA TYR A 211 0.46 -4.88 -18.34
C TYR A 211 -1.08 -4.73 -18.31
N GLU A 212 -1.77 -5.08 -19.40
CA GLU A 212 -3.25 -5.06 -19.47
C GLU A 212 -3.89 -6.01 -18.45
N ASN A 213 -3.37 -7.23 -18.34
CA ASN A 213 -3.83 -8.21 -17.36
C ASN A 213 -3.67 -7.69 -15.93
N LEU A 214 -2.52 -7.09 -15.60
CA LEU A 214 -2.30 -6.50 -14.29
C LEU A 214 -3.22 -5.32 -14.04
N ARG A 215 -3.43 -4.45 -15.03
CA ARG A 215 -4.33 -3.30 -14.91
C ARG A 215 -5.75 -3.76 -14.59
N LYS A 216 -6.23 -4.81 -15.27
CA LYS A 216 -7.53 -5.43 -15.01
C LYS A 216 -7.59 -6.08 -13.64
N TYR A 217 -6.57 -6.85 -13.27
CA TYR A 217 -6.52 -7.59 -12.00
C TYR A 217 -6.41 -6.65 -10.78
N LEU A 218 -5.73 -5.52 -10.92
CA LEU A 218 -5.50 -4.53 -9.86
C LEU A 218 -6.57 -3.42 -9.85
N LEU A 219 -7.73 -3.63 -10.49
CA LEU A 219 -8.79 -2.61 -10.59
C LEU A 219 -9.18 -2.02 -9.22
N THR A 220 -9.28 -2.85 -8.18
CA THR A 220 -9.58 -2.39 -6.82
C THR A 220 -8.52 -1.43 -6.26
N ASP A 221 -7.24 -1.66 -6.56
CA ASP A 221 -6.15 -0.76 -6.14
C ASP A 221 -6.32 0.61 -6.82
N TYR A 222 -6.60 0.63 -8.12
CA TYR A 222 -6.85 1.88 -8.87
C TYR A 222 -8.07 2.62 -8.33
N GLN A 223 -9.19 1.93 -8.07
CA GLN A 223 -10.39 2.53 -7.49
C GLN A 223 -10.12 3.14 -6.11
N CYS A 224 -9.31 2.47 -5.27
CA CYS A 224 -8.89 3.02 -3.98
C CYS A 224 -8.08 4.30 -4.15
N LEU A 225 -7.15 4.35 -5.10
CA LEU A 225 -6.36 5.55 -5.39
C LEU A 225 -7.23 6.69 -5.91
N GLU A 226 -8.15 6.42 -6.84
CA GLU A 226 -9.08 7.41 -7.36
C GLU A 226 -9.94 8.02 -6.26
N LYS A 227 -10.52 7.18 -5.39
CA LYS A 227 -11.32 7.61 -4.26
C LYS A 227 -10.49 8.43 -3.26
N LEU A 228 -9.29 7.97 -2.91
CA LEU A 228 -8.41 8.70 -1.98
C LEU A 228 -8.00 10.07 -2.52
N ILE A 229 -7.60 10.15 -3.79
CA ILE A 229 -7.24 11.42 -4.46
C ILE A 229 -8.46 12.35 -4.53
N GLY A 230 -9.65 11.80 -4.78
CA GLY A 230 -10.90 12.55 -4.81
C GLY A 230 -11.32 13.13 -3.45
N LEU A 231 -10.94 12.50 -2.34
CA LEU A 231 -11.18 13.04 -1.00
C LEU A 231 -10.32 14.28 -0.72
N LYS A 232 -9.01 14.17 -0.98
CA LYS A 232 -8.05 15.25 -0.72
C LYS A 232 -6.72 14.97 -1.43
N SER A 233 -6.42 15.71 -2.50
CA SER A 233 -5.11 15.59 -3.16
C SER A 233 -4.06 16.38 -2.39
N LEU A 234 -3.19 15.67 -1.65
CA LEU A 234 -2.10 16.27 -0.87
C LEU A 234 -0.72 15.97 -1.44
N THR A 235 -0.61 15.00 -2.34
CA THR A 235 0.64 14.71 -3.04
C THR A 235 0.85 15.69 -4.20
N VAL A 236 2.09 16.05 -4.46
CA VAL A 236 2.50 16.82 -5.65
C VAL A 236 2.54 15.96 -6.92
N CYS A 237 2.38 14.65 -6.79
CA CYS A 237 2.38 13.75 -7.94
C CYS A 237 1.15 13.94 -8.82
N ASP A 238 1.38 14.06 -10.12
CA ASP A 238 0.30 14.14 -11.09
C ASP A 238 -0.57 12.88 -11.07
N LYS A 239 -1.89 13.06 -11.11
CA LYS A 239 -2.87 11.98 -11.07
C LYS A 239 -2.66 10.96 -12.19
N LYS A 240 -2.25 11.39 -13.40
CA LYS A 240 -1.99 10.46 -14.51
C LYS A 240 -0.85 9.53 -14.17
N ARG A 241 0.22 10.02 -13.53
CA ARG A 241 1.36 9.18 -13.14
C ARG A 241 1.00 8.10 -12.11
N LEU A 242 -0.04 8.33 -11.30
CA LEU A 242 -0.53 7.34 -10.33
C LEU A 242 -1.50 6.32 -10.94
N LEU A 243 -2.27 6.73 -11.97
CA LEU A 243 -3.38 5.94 -12.52
C LEU A 243 -3.14 5.36 -13.91
N GLN A 244 -2.08 5.78 -14.59
CA GLN A 244 -1.58 5.25 -15.86
C GLN A 244 -0.24 4.57 -15.56
#